data_AF-A0A1R3XHG3-F1
#
_entry.id   AF-A0A1R3XHG3-F1
#
_cell.length_a   1.000
_cell.length_b   1.000
_cell.length_c   1.000
_cell.angle_alpha   90.00
_cell.angle_beta   90.00
_cell.angle_gamma   90.00
#
_symmetry.space_group_name_H-M   'P 1'
#
loop_
_entity.id
_entity.type
_entity.pdbx_description
1 polymer ?
#
loop_
_entity_poly.entity_id
_entity_poly.type
_entity_poly.pdbx_seq_one_letter_code
_entity_poly.pdbx_strand_id
1 'polypeptide(L)' 'MESGFIVIVLALFTLMAFIVVAIVSKKKTQARMDDPSATKSTLAKDKSSTGKPADV' A
#
# COMPACT_ATOMS: atom_id res chain seq x y z
N MET A 1 25.57 18.55 -22.45
CA MET A 1 25.16 18.01 -21.13
C MET A 1 25.93 16.73 -20.91
N GLU A 2 26.65 16.60 -19.79
CA GLU A 2 27.32 15.35 -19.42
C GLU A 2 26.26 14.26 -19.14
N SER A 3 26.53 13.03 -19.57
CA SER A 3 25.63 11.89 -19.37
C SER A 3 25.31 11.64 -17.89
N GLY A 4 26.20 12.00 -16.96
CA GLY A 4 25.94 11.92 -15.52
C GLY A 4 24.77 12.80 -15.07
N PHE A 5 24.60 13.98 -15.67
CA PHE A 5 23.53 14.91 -15.29
C PHE A 5 22.15 14.35 -15.61
N ILE A 6 21.96 13.74 -16.79
CA ILE A 6 20.67 13.16 -17.17
C ILE A 6 20.28 11.97 -16.28
N VAL A 7 21.26 11.17 -15.85
CA VAL A 7 21.01 10.06 -14.91
C VAL A 7 20.49 10.57 -13.57
N ILE A 8 21.12 11.63 -13.03
CA ILE A 8 20.69 12.22 -11.75
C ILE A 8 19.26 12.76 -11.84
N VAL A 9 18.95 13.50 -12.91
CA VAL A 9 17.60 14.06 -13.12
C VAL A 9 16.55 12.94 -13.22
N LEU A 10 16.82 11.88 -13.98
CA LEU A 10 15.91 10.74 -14.10
C LEU A 10 15.72 9.99 -12.78
N ALA A 11 16.79 9.82 -11.99
CA ALA A 11 16.71 9.19 -10.67
C ALA A 11 15.81 10.00 -9.72
N LEU A 12 16.00 11.32 -9.66
CA LEU A 12 15.17 12.21 -8.83
C LEU A 12 13.71 12.23 -9.29
N PHE A 13 13.47 12.25 -10.60
CA PHE A 13 12.12 12.19 -11.15
C PHE A 13 11.42 10.87 -10.82
N THR A 14 12.14 9.74 -10.93
CA THR A 14 11.62 8.41 -10.59
C THR A 14 11.29 8.32 -9.09
N LEU A 15 12.17 8.84 -8.23
CA LEU A 15 11.92 8.90 -6.79
C LEU A 15 10.69 9.76 -6.48
N MET A 16 10.54 10.91 -7.14
CA MET A 16 9.36 11.76 -6.99
C MET A 16 8.08 11.05 -7.40
N ALA A 17 8.08 10.36 -8.54
CA ALA A 17 6.94 9.56 -9.00
C ALA A 17 6.58 8.47 -7.98
N PHE A 18 7.58 7.80 -7.40
CA PHE A 18 7.38 6.79 -6.37
C PHE A 18 6.75 7.37 -5.10
N ILE A 19 7.19 8.54 -4.65
CA ILE A 19 6.60 9.24 -3.49
C ILE A 19 5.11 9.54 -3.72
N VAL A 20 4.74 10.02 -4.91
CA VAL A 20 3.33 10.29 -5.25
C VAL A 20 2.50 9.01 -5.17
N VAL A 21 2.99 7.92 -5.75
CA VAL A 21 2.32 6.60 -5.70
C VAL A 21 2.17 6.13 -4.25
N ALA A 22 3.20 6.30 -3.42
CA ALA A 22 3.16 5.92 -2.01
C ALA A 22 2.07 6.70 -1.25
N ILE A 23 1.97 8.02 -1.46
CA ILE A 23 0.95 8.86 -0.80
C ILE A 23 -0.47 8.46 -1.23
N VAL A 24 -0.70 8.25 -2.53
CA VAL A 24 -2.00 7.83 -3.07
C VAL A 24 -2.39 6.45 -2.53
N SER A 25 -1.44 5.52 -2.50
CA SER A 25 -1.67 4.17 -1.97
C SER A 25 -2.00 4.22 -0.48
N LYS A 26 -1.30 5.05 0.30
CA LYS A 26 -1.59 5.24 1.73
C LYS A 26 -2.99 5.82 1.95
N LYS A 27 -3.41 6.80 1.14
CA LYS A 27 -4.77 7.36 1.20
C LYS A 27 -5.82 6.30 0.90
N LYS A 28 -5.60 5.48 -0.14
CA LYS A 28 -6.48 4.37 -0.49
C LYS A 28 -6.60 3.34 0.63
N THR A 29 -5.49 2.99 1.29
CA THR A 29 -5.50 2.07 2.42
C THR A 29 -6.30 2.63 3.60
N GLN A 30 -6.09 3.89 3.99
CA GLN A 30 -6.86 4.53 5.06
C GLN A 30 -8.36 4.56 4.73
N ALA A 31 -8.74 4.97 3.51
CA ALA A 31 -10.13 4.94 3.09
C ALA A 31 -10.77 3.53 3.16
N ARG A 32 -10.01 2.46 2.91
CA ARG A 32 -10.49 1.08 3.09
C ARG A 32 -10.55 0.64 4.54
N MET A 33 -9.73 1.21 5.42
CA MET A 33 -9.79 0.94 6.86
C MET A 33 -11.01 1.59 7.49
N ASP A 34 -11.37 2.79 7.02
CA ASP A 34 -12.52 3.56 7.50
C ASP A 34 -13.86 3.09 6.90
N ASP A 35 -13.84 2.26 5.85
CA ASP A 35 -15.02 1.71 5.21
C ASP A 35 -15.53 0.47 5.97
N PRO A 36 -16.68 0.56 6.68
CA PRO A 36 -17.24 -0.55 7.43
C PRO A 36 -17.79 -1.68 6.54
N SER A 37 -18.00 -1.42 5.24
CA SER A 37 -18.50 -2.39 4.27
C SER A 37 -17.38 -3.11 3.50
N ALA A 38 -16.12 -2.68 3.67
CA ALA A 38 -14.99 -3.29 3.00
C ALA A 38 -14.79 -4.74 3.46
N THR A 39 -14.74 -5.68 2.51
CA THR A 39 -14.42 -7.09 2.77
C THR A 39 -13.05 -7.21 3.43
N LYS A 40 -13.04 -7.49 4.74
CA LYS A 40 -11.81 -7.77 5.50
C LYS A 40 -11.13 -9.02 4.96
N SER A 41 -9.79 -9.04 4.95
CA SER A 41 -9.01 -10.24 4.65
C SER A 41 -9.37 -11.38 5.61
N THR A 42 -9.27 -12.64 5.18
CA THR A 42 -9.51 -13.81 6.04
C THR A 42 -8.63 -13.83 7.29
N LEU A 43 -7.42 -13.24 7.20
CA LEU A 43 -6.51 -13.06 8.32
C LEU A 43 -6.90 -11.90 9.25
N ALA A 44 -7.56 -10.86 8.73
CA ALA A 44 -7.97 -9.65 9.47
C ALA A 44 -9.44 -9.69 9.91
N LYS A 45 -10.19 -10.72 9.49
CA LYS A 45 -11.53 -10.99 9.96
C LYS A 45 -11.36 -11.62 11.34
N ASP A 46 -11.73 -10.88 12.39
CA ASP A 46 -11.72 -11.39 13.76
C ASP A 46 -12.46 -12.74 13.80
N LYS A 47 -11.70 -13.84 13.88
CA LYS A 47 -12.28 -15.16 14.04
C LYS A 47 -12.82 -15.20 15.46
N SER A 48 -14.07 -15.63 15.64
CA SER A 48 -14.59 -15.90 16.97
C SER A 48 -13.61 -16.81 17.72
N SER A 49 -13.21 -16.44 18.94
CA SER A 49 -12.29 -17.22 19.79
C SER A 49 -12.80 -18.63 20.11
N THR A 50 -14.03 -18.96 19.70
CA THR A 50 -14.68 -20.27 19.84
C THR A 50 -14.53 -21.18 18.60
N GLY A 51 -13.89 -20.72 17.52
CA GLY A 51 -13.69 -21.51 16.29
C GLY A 51 -12.46 -22.42 16.38
N LYS A 52 -12.57 -23.68 15.89
CA LYS A 52 -11.44 -24.61 15.82
C LYS A 52 -10.25 -24.01 15.03
N PRO A 53 -9.00 -24.15 15.55
CA PRO A 53 -7.80 -23.57 14.95
C PRO A 53 -7.25 -24.49 13.85
N ALA A 54 -7.98 -24.67 12.76
CA ALA A 54 -7.47 -25.20 11.49
C ALA A 54 -8.65 -25.25 10.51
N ASP A 55 -8.86 -24.18 9.78
CA ASP A 55 -9.38 -24.28 8.41
C ASP A 55 -8.94 -22.99 7.74
N VAL A 56 -7.95 -23.14 6.87
CA VAL A 56 -7.39 -22.10 6.00
C VAL A 56 -8.24 -21.97 4.76
#